data_AF-K1TV80-F1
#
_entry.id   AF-K1TV80-F1
#
_cell.length_a   1.000
_cell.length_b   1.000
_cell.length_c   1.000
_cell.angle_alpha   90.00
_cell.angle_beta   90.00
_cell.angle_gamma   90.00
#
_symmetry.space_group_name_H-M   'P 1'
#
loop_
_entity.id
_entity.type
_entity.pdbx_description
1 polymer ?
#
loop_
_entity_poly.entity_id
_entity_poly.type
_entity_poly.pdbx_seq_one_letter_code
_entity_poly.pdbx_strand_id
1 'polypeptide(L)'
;LQVVSDDEDLSIVAAKTAAALLRGARGNSGVILSLVFRGISNGFKGKKEVGGKDLAAALTLGKESAYKAVMKPTEGTILTVVRKAAAAAEALALDDCGTVLDEAYRAAQEALAETPELLPVLKEAGVVDAGGQGFLYILDGIRGYINEGKFIESNDDASPAKSNAEESKIRRSGGFGRHQIRLLQRVPHNQIEKIRRAHRSKLKAYLDR
;
A
#
# COMPACT_ATOMS: atom_id res chain seq x y z
N LEU A 1 -0.85 17.21 -8.94
CA LEU A 1 -0.58 16.36 -10.13
C LEU A 1 -0.88 17.20 -11.38
N GLN A 2 -0.24 16.94 -12.52
CA GLN A 2 -0.73 17.53 -13.77
C GLN A 2 -2.09 16.89 -14.09
N VAL A 3 -3.07 17.72 -14.45
CA VAL A 3 -4.40 17.24 -14.90
C VAL A 3 -4.18 16.40 -16.16
N VAL A 4 -4.81 15.24 -16.21
CA VAL A 4 -4.77 14.32 -17.35
C VAL A 4 -6.16 14.34 -17.99
N SER A 5 -6.23 14.27 -19.31
CA SER A 5 -7.50 14.17 -20.04
C SER A 5 -8.17 12.83 -19.75
N ASP A 6 -9.51 12.79 -19.78
CA ASP A 6 -10.28 11.55 -19.60
C ASP A 6 -10.03 10.54 -20.74
N ASP A 7 -9.63 11.05 -21.92
CA ASP A 7 -9.33 10.24 -23.12
C ASP A 7 -7.83 9.88 -23.27
N GLU A 8 -7.02 10.07 -22.24
CA GLU A 8 -5.57 9.82 -22.30
C GLU A 8 -5.25 8.32 -22.27
N ASP A 9 -4.26 7.89 -23.06
CA ASP A 9 -3.75 6.52 -23.06
C ASP A 9 -3.35 6.07 -21.63
N LEU A 10 -3.80 4.87 -21.22
CA LEU A 10 -3.46 4.28 -19.92
C LEU A 10 -1.96 4.30 -19.65
N SER A 11 -1.14 4.01 -20.67
CA SER A 11 0.32 4.03 -20.55
C SER A 11 0.86 5.36 -20.01
N ILE A 12 0.26 6.49 -20.42
CA ILE A 12 0.65 7.83 -20.01
C ILE A 12 0.17 8.10 -18.59
N VAL A 13 -1.08 7.78 -18.28
CA VAL A 13 -1.67 7.93 -16.95
C VAL A 13 -0.87 7.13 -15.91
N ALA A 14 -0.57 5.86 -16.23
CA ALA A 14 0.21 4.97 -15.36
C ALA A 14 1.63 5.48 -15.14
N ALA A 15 2.29 5.99 -16.19
CA ALA A 15 3.64 6.57 -16.08
C ALA A 15 3.66 7.83 -15.22
N LYS A 16 2.69 8.74 -15.40
CA LYS A 16 2.52 9.95 -14.58
C LYS A 16 2.26 9.58 -13.11
N THR A 17 1.41 8.58 -12.87
CA THR A 17 1.07 8.06 -11.53
C THR A 17 2.30 7.45 -10.84
N ALA A 18 3.04 6.57 -11.52
CA ALA A 18 4.25 5.97 -10.99
C ALA A 18 5.33 7.03 -10.66
N ALA A 19 5.50 8.02 -11.53
CA ALA A 19 6.42 9.13 -11.27
C ALA A 19 5.99 9.99 -10.08
N ALA A 20 4.68 10.21 -9.90
CA ALA A 20 4.14 10.93 -8.75
C ALA A 20 4.35 10.15 -7.44
N LEU A 21 4.06 8.85 -7.43
CA LEU A 21 4.30 7.97 -6.29
C LEU A 21 5.79 7.96 -5.89
N LEU A 22 6.70 7.91 -6.86
CA LEU A 22 8.13 7.94 -6.60
C LEU A 22 8.58 9.28 -6.00
N ARG A 23 8.11 10.42 -6.52
CA ARG A 23 8.40 11.75 -5.95
C ARG A 23 7.81 11.94 -4.56
N GLY A 24 6.64 11.35 -4.30
CA GLY A 24 5.95 11.41 -3.02
C GLY A 24 6.42 10.39 -1.99
N ALA A 25 7.23 9.39 -2.40
CA ALA A 25 7.67 8.30 -1.55
C ALA A 25 8.45 8.82 -0.33
N ARG A 26 8.08 8.32 0.86
CA ARG A 26 8.78 8.60 2.13
C ARG A 26 9.05 7.29 2.86
N GLY A 27 10.28 7.15 3.36
CA GLY A 27 10.74 5.95 4.04
C GLY A 27 10.83 4.71 3.14
N ASN A 28 11.25 3.59 3.70
CA ASN A 28 11.50 2.36 2.94
C ASN A 28 10.23 1.82 2.27
N SER A 29 9.11 1.75 3.02
CA SER A 29 7.85 1.21 2.51
C SER A 29 7.26 2.07 1.40
N GLY A 30 7.34 3.41 1.52
CA GLY A 30 6.89 4.33 0.47
C GLY A 30 7.73 4.21 -0.80
N VAL A 31 9.06 4.06 -0.65
CA VAL A 31 9.94 3.78 -1.79
C VAL A 31 9.55 2.46 -2.44
N ILE A 32 9.47 1.35 -1.70
CA ILE A 32 9.12 0.04 -2.26
C ILE A 32 7.77 0.08 -2.98
N LEU A 33 6.74 0.67 -2.38
CA LEU A 33 5.43 0.85 -3.01
C LEU A 33 5.53 1.60 -4.34
N SER A 34 6.31 2.69 -4.40
CA SER A 34 6.52 3.41 -5.66
C SER A 34 7.19 2.55 -6.74
N LEU A 35 8.06 1.62 -6.36
CA LEU A 35 8.71 0.70 -7.31
C LEU A 35 7.75 -0.38 -7.80
N VAL A 36 6.82 -0.84 -6.96
CA VAL A 36 5.71 -1.70 -7.37
C VAL A 36 4.92 -1.02 -8.49
N PHE A 37 4.47 0.22 -8.27
CA PHE A 37 3.69 0.95 -9.27
C PHE A 37 4.50 1.32 -10.52
N ARG A 38 5.81 1.52 -10.38
CA ARG A 38 6.70 1.65 -11.55
C ARG A 38 6.76 0.36 -12.38
N GLY A 39 6.80 -0.81 -11.73
CA GLY A 39 6.71 -2.10 -12.40
C GLY A 39 5.36 -2.30 -13.11
N ILE A 40 4.25 -1.97 -12.45
CA ILE A 40 2.90 -1.99 -13.04
C ILE A 40 2.82 -1.07 -14.26
N SER A 41 3.30 0.17 -14.13
CA SER A 41 3.33 1.13 -15.25
C SER A 41 4.12 0.61 -16.45
N ASN A 42 5.21 -0.14 -16.22
CA ASN A 42 5.96 -0.76 -17.31
C ASN A 42 5.13 -1.83 -18.05
N GLY A 43 4.24 -2.56 -17.36
CA GLY A 43 3.33 -3.53 -17.97
C GLY A 43 2.27 -2.91 -18.89
N PHE A 44 2.01 -1.61 -18.74
CA PHE A 44 1.05 -0.86 -19.54
C PHE A 44 1.70 -0.05 -20.68
N LYS A 45 3.02 -0.13 -20.88
CA LYS A 45 3.70 0.63 -21.94
C LYS A 45 3.09 0.39 -23.32
N GLY A 46 2.78 1.49 -24.02
CA GLY A 46 2.20 1.46 -25.37
C GLY A 46 0.74 1.01 -25.43
N LYS A 47 0.09 0.74 -24.29
CA LYS A 47 -1.31 0.32 -24.24
C LYS A 47 -2.22 1.53 -23.96
N LYS A 48 -3.26 1.65 -24.77
CA LYS A 48 -4.34 2.64 -24.57
C LYS A 48 -5.30 2.16 -23.49
N GLU A 49 -5.67 0.89 -23.58
CA GLU A 49 -6.57 0.16 -22.69
C GLU A 49 -5.98 -1.23 -22.41
N VAL A 50 -6.49 -1.90 -21.37
CA VAL A 50 -6.00 -3.21 -20.92
C VAL A 50 -7.15 -4.11 -20.48
N GLY A 51 -6.98 -5.41 -20.71
CA GLY A 51 -7.82 -6.45 -20.14
C GLY A 51 -7.24 -7.06 -18.86
N GLY A 52 -7.95 -8.05 -18.31
CA GLY A 52 -7.56 -8.72 -17.06
C GLY A 52 -6.18 -9.39 -17.15
N LYS A 53 -5.84 -9.96 -18.32
CA LYS A 53 -4.53 -10.61 -18.53
C LYS A 53 -3.37 -9.62 -18.50
N ASP A 54 -3.59 -8.44 -19.08
CA ASP A 54 -2.60 -7.36 -19.08
C ASP A 54 -2.40 -6.81 -17.67
N LEU A 55 -3.48 -6.68 -16.90
CA LEU A 55 -3.43 -6.27 -15.50
C LEU A 55 -2.66 -7.30 -14.64
N ALA A 56 -2.93 -8.59 -14.80
CA ALA A 56 -2.21 -9.65 -14.11
C ALA A 56 -0.71 -9.60 -14.43
N ALA A 57 -0.35 -9.48 -15.71
CA ALA A 57 1.04 -9.32 -16.13
C ALA A 57 1.70 -8.07 -15.53
N ALA A 58 0.97 -6.95 -15.46
CA ALA A 58 1.45 -5.72 -14.85
C ALA A 58 1.69 -5.86 -13.33
N LEU A 59 0.81 -6.56 -12.60
CA LEU A 59 1.00 -6.88 -11.19
C LEU A 59 2.24 -7.74 -10.97
N THR A 60 2.48 -8.73 -11.83
CA THR A 60 3.72 -9.54 -11.81
C THR A 60 4.96 -8.69 -12.01
N LEU A 61 4.95 -7.76 -12.96
CA LEU A 61 6.05 -6.80 -13.14
C LEU A 61 6.22 -5.85 -11.94
N GLY A 62 5.14 -5.47 -11.28
CA GLY A 62 5.16 -4.72 -10.02
C GLY A 62 5.89 -5.47 -8.91
N LYS A 63 5.51 -6.74 -8.69
CA LYS A 63 6.19 -7.66 -7.77
C LYS A 63 7.68 -7.76 -8.10
N GLU A 64 8.03 -8.02 -9.36
CA GLU A 64 9.43 -8.14 -9.75
C GLU A 64 10.23 -6.86 -9.49
N SER A 65 9.67 -5.69 -9.81
CA SER A 65 10.36 -4.41 -9.61
C SER A 65 10.66 -4.16 -8.13
N ALA A 66 9.72 -4.52 -7.25
CA ALA A 66 9.90 -4.40 -5.81
C ALA A 66 10.98 -5.35 -5.27
N TYR A 67 10.93 -6.64 -5.63
CA TYR A 67 11.92 -7.62 -5.18
C TYR A 67 13.32 -7.31 -5.71
N LYS A 68 13.46 -6.89 -6.96
CA LYS A 68 14.76 -6.53 -7.57
C LYS A 68 15.42 -5.32 -6.90
N ALA A 69 14.63 -4.45 -6.28
CA ALA A 69 15.13 -3.23 -5.65
C ALA A 69 15.63 -3.41 -4.21
N VAL A 70 15.36 -4.56 -3.59
CA VAL A 70 15.72 -4.82 -2.20
C VAL A 70 16.83 -5.86 -2.14
N MET A 71 17.99 -5.49 -1.57
CA MET A 71 19.15 -6.40 -1.47
C MET A 71 18.85 -7.67 -0.67
N LYS A 72 18.03 -7.57 0.37
CA LYS A 72 17.59 -8.69 1.22
C LYS A 72 16.07 -8.65 1.37
N PRO A 73 15.31 -9.19 0.40
CA PRO A 73 13.86 -9.25 0.47
C PRO A 73 13.42 -9.95 1.76
N THR A 74 12.46 -9.35 2.46
CA THR A 74 11.97 -9.85 3.76
C THR A 74 10.49 -10.19 3.62
N GLU A 75 10.14 -11.46 3.83
CA GLU A 75 8.75 -11.90 3.92
C GLU A 75 8.11 -11.39 5.22
N GLY A 76 6.78 -11.24 5.22
CA GLY A 76 6.01 -10.52 6.23
C GLY A 76 5.99 -9.01 6.05
N THR A 77 6.48 -8.49 4.91
CA THR A 77 6.38 -7.07 4.52
C THR A 77 5.45 -6.91 3.31
N ILE A 78 5.31 -5.69 2.81
CA ILE A 78 4.68 -5.36 1.52
C ILE A 78 5.08 -6.32 0.38
N LEU A 79 6.31 -6.85 0.39
CA LEU A 79 6.78 -7.79 -0.62
C LEU A 79 5.92 -9.07 -0.65
N THR A 80 5.57 -9.61 0.52
CA THR A 80 4.67 -10.78 0.64
C THR A 80 3.29 -10.48 0.08
N VAL A 81 2.74 -9.32 0.44
CA VAL A 81 1.40 -8.89 0.02
C VAL A 81 1.33 -8.75 -1.50
N VAL A 82 2.27 -8.02 -2.11
CA VAL A 82 2.32 -7.82 -3.55
C VAL A 82 2.59 -9.13 -4.29
N ARG A 83 3.44 -10.01 -3.74
CA ARG A 83 3.72 -11.33 -4.34
C ARG A 83 2.48 -12.21 -4.37
N LYS A 84 1.72 -12.26 -3.28
CA LYS A 84 0.49 -13.06 -3.18
C LYS A 84 -0.60 -12.50 -4.09
N ALA A 85 -0.76 -11.18 -4.15
CA ALA A 85 -1.68 -10.51 -5.07
C ALA A 85 -1.37 -10.84 -6.54
N ALA A 86 -0.10 -10.67 -6.94
CA ALA A 86 0.32 -10.95 -8.31
C ALA A 86 0.15 -12.42 -8.71
N ALA A 87 0.51 -13.34 -7.81
CA ALA A 87 0.35 -14.78 -8.06
C ALA A 87 -1.14 -15.18 -8.23
N ALA A 88 -2.04 -14.60 -7.44
CA ALA A 88 -3.48 -14.86 -7.56
C ALA A 88 -4.06 -14.30 -8.86
N ALA A 89 -3.68 -13.07 -9.22
CA ALA A 89 -4.04 -12.45 -10.49
C ALA A 89 -3.57 -13.28 -11.70
N GLU A 90 -2.32 -13.74 -11.67
CA GLU A 90 -1.71 -14.56 -12.71
C GLU A 90 -2.40 -15.92 -12.85
N ALA A 91 -2.73 -16.57 -11.73
CA ALA A 91 -3.39 -17.87 -11.71
C ALA A 91 -4.81 -17.85 -12.30
N LEU A 92 -5.52 -16.72 -12.17
CA LEU A 92 -6.89 -16.61 -12.65
C LEU A 92 -6.97 -16.64 -14.18
N ALA A 93 -5.98 -16.07 -14.88
CA ALA A 93 -5.86 -16.07 -16.35
C ALA A 93 -7.10 -15.59 -17.15
N LEU A 94 -8.03 -14.87 -16.49
CA LEU A 94 -9.23 -14.28 -17.10
C LEU A 94 -8.92 -12.92 -17.70
N ASP A 95 -9.65 -12.58 -18.77
CA ASP A 95 -9.53 -11.28 -19.43
C ASP A 95 -10.60 -10.28 -18.96
N ASP A 96 -10.79 -10.22 -17.64
CA ASP A 96 -11.69 -9.30 -16.97
C ASP A 96 -10.97 -8.60 -15.82
N CYS A 97 -10.82 -7.28 -15.91
CA CYS A 97 -10.08 -6.50 -14.91
C CYS A 97 -10.73 -6.56 -13.53
N GLY A 98 -12.06 -6.54 -13.47
CA GLY A 98 -12.80 -6.55 -12.20
C GLY A 98 -12.54 -7.82 -11.39
N THR A 99 -12.72 -8.98 -12.02
CA THR A 99 -12.49 -10.29 -11.39
C THR A 99 -11.01 -10.48 -11.01
N VAL A 100 -10.08 -10.03 -11.86
CA VAL A 100 -8.63 -10.08 -11.55
C VAL A 100 -8.31 -9.21 -10.33
N LEU A 101 -8.90 -8.01 -10.22
CA LEU A 101 -8.71 -7.13 -9.06
C LEU A 101 -9.31 -7.72 -7.78
N ASP A 102 -10.50 -8.32 -7.86
CA ASP A 102 -11.13 -8.97 -6.70
C ASP A 102 -10.26 -10.10 -6.14
N GLU A 103 -9.75 -10.96 -7.02
CA GLU A 103 -8.91 -12.08 -6.59
C GLU A 103 -7.53 -11.63 -6.09
N ALA A 104 -6.92 -10.65 -6.76
CA ALA A 104 -5.69 -10.04 -6.28
C ALA A 104 -5.86 -9.38 -4.90
N TYR A 105 -6.98 -8.68 -4.69
CA TYR A 105 -7.31 -8.02 -3.44
C TYR A 105 -7.53 -9.02 -2.30
N ARG A 106 -8.31 -10.08 -2.55
CA ARG A 106 -8.54 -11.16 -1.57
C ARG A 106 -7.22 -11.77 -1.12
N ALA A 107 -6.36 -12.15 -2.06
CA ALA A 107 -5.06 -12.75 -1.75
C ALA A 107 -4.11 -11.77 -1.04
N ALA A 108 -4.14 -10.48 -1.40
CA ALA A 108 -3.37 -9.45 -0.73
C ALA A 108 -3.84 -9.24 0.73
N GLN A 109 -5.15 -9.27 0.97
CA GLN A 109 -5.73 -9.12 2.30
C GLN A 109 -5.35 -10.28 3.23
N GLU A 110 -5.45 -11.51 2.73
CA GLU A 110 -5.00 -12.71 3.45
C GLU A 110 -3.50 -12.63 3.78
N ALA A 111 -2.69 -12.28 2.78
CA ALA A 111 -1.25 -12.13 2.96
C ALA A 111 -0.89 -11.04 3.97
N LEU A 112 -1.65 -9.94 4.01
CA LEU A 112 -1.45 -8.86 4.97
C LEU A 112 -1.75 -9.33 6.40
N ALA A 113 -2.84 -10.08 6.59
CA ALA A 113 -3.20 -10.65 7.88
C ALA A 113 -2.17 -11.67 8.39
N GLU A 114 -1.47 -12.35 7.49
CA GLU A 114 -0.38 -13.28 7.81
C GLU A 114 0.95 -12.59 8.16
N THR A 115 1.13 -11.30 7.83
CA THR A 115 2.40 -10.59 8.07
C THR A 115 2.93 -10.66 9.51
N PRO A 116 2.10 -10.61 10.57
CA PRO A 116 2.59 -10.76 11.95
C PRO A 116 3.17 -12.15 12.23
N GLU A 117 2.62 -13.19 11.62
CA GLU A 117 3.12 -14.57 11.79
C GLU A 117 4.48 -14.78 11.11
N LEU A 118 4.79 -13.98 10.10
CA LEU A 118 6.05 -14.04 9.35
C LEU A 118 7.15 -13.15 9.96
N LEU A 119 6.78 -12.09 10.69
CA LEU A 119 7.73 -11.17 11.31
C LEU A 119 7.42 -10.96 12.80
N PRO A 120 8.29 -11.46 13.72
CA PRO A 120 8.09 -11.35 15.16
C PRO A 120 7.85 -9.91 15.64
N VAL A 121 8.51 -8.92 15.05
CA VAL A 121 8.36 -7.51 15.41
C VAL A 121 6.92 -6.99 15.17
N LEU A 122 6.24 -7.49 14.15
CA LEU A 122 4.85 -7.14 13.85
C LEU A 122 3.90 -7.84 14.84
N LYS A 123 4.17 -9.12 15.15
CA LYS A 123 3.42 -9.89 16.17
C LYS A 123 3.50 -9.27 17.55
N GLU A 124 4.70 -8.92 17.99
CA GLU A 124 4.95 -8.28 19.29
C GLU A 124 4.25 -6.91 19.39
N ALA A 125 4.19 -6.17 18.27
CA ALA A 125 3.50 -4.90 18.20
C ALA A 125 1.97 -5.03 18.02
N GLY A 126 1.46 -6.22 17.69
CA GLY A 126 0.04 -6.46 17.41
C GLY A 126 -0.49 -5.72 16.19
N VAL A 127 0.37 -5.49 15.19
CA VAL A 127 0.05 -4.74 13.96
C VAL A 127 0.46 -5.52 12.72
N VAL A 128 -0.15 -5.21 11.58
CA VAL A 128 0.24 -5.71 10.25
C VAL A 128 1.29 -4.79 9.60
N ASP A 129 1.88 -5.23 8.50
CA ASP A 129 2.81 -4.40 7.73
C ASP A 129 2.13 -3.14 7.15
N ALA A 130 2.64 -1.97 7.49
CA ALA A 130 2.06 -0.70 7.05
C ALA A 130 2.19 -0.48 5.53
N GLY A 131 3.25 -1.00 4.90
CA GLY A 131 3.43 -0.92 3.45
C GLY A 131 2.40 -1.78 2.71
N GLY A 132 2.21 -3.01 3.15
CA GLY A 132 1.20 -3.94 2.65
C GLY A 132 -0.22 -3.37 2.81
N GLN A 133 -0.52 -2.76 3.96
CA GLN A 133 -1.79 -2.07 4.18
C GLN A 133 -2.00 -0.91 3.20
N GLY A 134 -0.96 -0.11 2.95
CA GLY A 134 -1.00 0.97 1.97
C GLY A 134 -1.27 0.48 0.54
N PHE A 135 -0.63 -0.62 0.13
CA PHE A 135 -0.92 -1.27 -1.15
C PHE A 135 -2.38 -1.73 -1.24
N LEU A 136 -2.90 -2.33 -0.17
CA LEU A 136 -4.27 -2.83 -0.11
C LEU A 136 -5.32 -1.71 -0.27
N TYR A 137 -5.09 -0.54 0.32
CA TYR A 137 -5.98 0.62 0.14
C TYR A 137 -6.03 1.11 -1.30
N ILE A 138 -4.89 1.15 -1.99
CA ILE A 138 -4.87 1.55 -3.40
C ILE A 138 -5.59 0.52 -4.26
N LEU A 139 -5.36 -0.77 -3.99
CA LEU A 139 -5.99 -1.85 -4.74
C LEU A 139 -7.52 -1.85 -4.55
N ASP A 140 -8.01 -1.63 -3.32
CA ASP A 140 -9.44 -1.50 -3.05
C ASP A 140 -10.07 -0.29 -3.76
N GLY A 141 -9.35 0.83 -3.81
CA GLY A 141 -9.80 2.02 -4.55
C GLY A 141 -9.95 1.75 -6.05
N ILE A 142 -8.97 1.10 -6.67
CA ILE A 142 -9.04 0.72 -8.09
C ILE A 142 -10.18 -0.27 -8.32
N ARG A 143 -10.29 -1.31 -7.47
CA ARG A 143 -11.34 -2.33 -7.52
C ARG A 143 -12.73 -1.72 -7.39
N GLY A 144 -12.94 -0.86 -6.39
CA GLY A 144 -14.21 -0.17 -6.17
C GLY A 144 -14.59 0.75 -7.32
N TYR A 145 -13.62 1.40 -7.96
CA TYR A 145 -13.88 2.18 -9.16
C TYR A 145 -14.30 1.30 -10.35
N ILE A 146 -13.52 0.25 -10.65
CA ILE A 146 -13.77 -0.62 -11.80
C ILE A 146 -15.07 -1.41 -11.66
N ASN A 147 -15.35 -1.97 -10.48
CA ASN A 147 -16.51 -2.84 -10.28
C ASN A 147 -17.80 -2.07 -9.97
N GLU A 148 -17.68 -0.89 -9.33
CA GLU A 148 -18.83 -0.22 -8.72
C GLU A 148 -18.97 1.26 -9.15
N GLY A 149 -18.04 1.78 -9.96
CA GLY A 149 -18.01 3.19 -10.36
C GLY A 149 -17.77 4.15 -9.18
N LYS A 150 -17.27 3.65 -8.04
CA LYS A 150 -17.08 4.45 -6.83
C LYS A 150 -15.83 5.33 -6.98
N PHE A 151 -16.03 6.63 -6.97
CA PHE A 151 -14.95 7.59 -6.81
C PHE A 151 -14.65 7.81 -5.32
N ILE A 152 -13.36 7.86 -4.99
CA ILE A 152 -12.93 8.37 -3.69
C ILE A 152 -12.91 9.89 -3.81
N GLU A 153 -13.83 10.57 -3.12
CA GLU A 153 -13.83 12.02 -3.06
C GLU A 153 -12.50 12.52 -2.48
N SER A 154 -11.86 13.48 -3.16
CA SER A 154 -10.68 14.14 -2.61
C SER A 154 -11.13 15.06 -1.49
N ASN A 155 -10.70 14.77 -0.25
CA ASN A 155 -10.66 15.80 0.76
C ASN A 155 -9.52 16.75 0.39
N ASP A 156 -9.86 17.87 -0.26
CA ASP A 156 -8.92 18.94 -0.64
C ASP A 156 -8.16 19.54 0.57
N ASP A 157 -8.54 19.17 1.79
CA ASP A 157 -7.86 19.50 3.05
C ASP A 157 -6.55 18.74 3.29
N ALA A 158 -6.20 17.75 2.45
CA ALA A 158 -4.89 17.09 2.50
C ALA A 158 -3.78 17.97 1.90
N SER A 159 -3.63 19.18 2.44
CA SER A 159 -2.41 19.98 2.26
C SER A 159 -1.19 19.14 2.67
N PRO A 160 -0.07 19.15 1.91
CA PRO A 160 1.12 18.39 2.28
C PRO A 160 1.51 18.83 3.68
N ALA A 161 1.34 17.92 4.65
CA ALA A 161 1.40 18.20 6.07
C ALA A 161 2.57 19.13 6.40
N LYS A 162 2.27 20.41 6.61
CA LYS A 162 3.18 21.30 7.31
C LYS A 162 3.26 20.72 8.71
N SER A 163 4.43 20.19 9.05
CA SER A 163 4.76 19.82 10.42
C SER A 163 4.47 21.02 11.30
N ASN A 164 3.48 20.92 12.18
CA ASN A 164 3.50 21.66 13.43
C ASN A 164 2.75 20.86 14.49
N ALA A 165 3.49 20.62 15.57
CA ALA A 165 3.02 20.04 16.80
C ALA A 165 2.13 21.06 17.50
N GLU A 166 0.81 20.90 17.40
CA GLU A 166 -0.19 21.47 18.31
C GLU A 166 -1.58 21.21 17.73
N GLU A 167 -2.19 20.05 18.02
CA GLU A 167 -3.66 19.94 18.04
C GLU A 167 -4.09 18.66 18.76
N SER A 168 -3.82 18.67 20.06
CA SER A 168 -4.62 17.92 21.02
C SER A 168 -5.64 18.89 21.61
N LYS A 169 -6.87 18.89 21.08
CA LYS A 169 -8.14 19.14 21.80
C LYS A 169 -9.33 19.26 20.83
N ILE A 170 -10.25 18.30 20.98
CA ILE A 170 -11.72 18.47 20.88
C ILE A 170 -12.22 18.81 19.45
N ARG A 171 -12.91 17.88 18.76
CA ARG A 171 -14.39 17.84 18.80
C ARG A 171 -14.96 16.46 18.44
N ARG A 172 -15.87 16.01 19.29
CA ARG A 172 -16.88 14.96 19.07
C ARG A 172 -18.16 15.63 18.56
N SER A 173 -18.81 15.09 17.53
CA SER A 173 -20.29 15.01 17.40
C SER A 173 -20.74 14.39 16.05
N GLY A 174 -21.51 13.28 16.10
CA GLY A 174 -22.43 12.72 15.07
C GLY A 174 -21.83 12.25 13.73
N GLY A 175 -21.74 10.95 13.39
CA GLY A 175 -22.83 10.09 12.87
C GLY A 175 -22.97 10.29 11.35
N PHE A 176 -22.77 9.35 10.41
CA PHE A 176 -23.00 7.90 10.36
C PHE A 176 -22.17 7.29 9.20
N GLY A 177 -21.79 6.01 9.30
CA GLY A 177 -21.08 5.25 8.26
C GLY A 177 -20.22 4.13 8.84
N ARG A 178 -20.85 3.15 9.52
CA ARG A 178 -20.18 2.02 10.17
C ARG A 178 -20.38 0.74 9.36
N HIS A 179 -19.31 0.24 8.75
CA HIS A 179 -18.93 -1.17 8.79
C HIS A 179 -17.38 -1.25 8.74
N GLN A 180 -16.79 -1.74 9.83
CA GLN A 180 -15.40 -2.21 10.10
C GLN A 180 -14.25 -1.65 9.23
N ILE A 181 -13.18 -1.05 9.78
CA ILE A 181 -12.16 -1.72 10.62
C ILE A 181 -11.67 -0.77 11.73
N ARG A 182 -11.82 -1.21 12.99
CA ARG A 182 -11.18 -0.62 14.17
C ARG A 182 -9.95 -1.47 14.51
N LEU A 183 -8.75 -0.97 14.26
CA LEU A 183 -7.51 -1.46 14.91
C LEU A 183 -6.39 -0.41 14.87
N LEU A 184 -6.60 0.68 15.60
CA LEU A 184 -5.52 1.42 16.26
C LEU A 184 -5.99 1.66 17.70
N GLN A 185 -5.67 0.72 18.59
CA GLN A 185 -5.79 1.00 20.01
C GLN A 185 -4.71 2.02 20.40
N ARG A 186 -5.20 3.16 20.90
CA ARG A 186 -4.42 4.23 21.51
C ARG A 186 -3.49 3.66 22.57
N VAL A 187 -2.18 3.65 22.30
CA VAL A 187 -1.17 3.51 23.35
C VAL A 187 -1.11 4.86 24.08
N PRO A 188 -1.42 4.93 25.39
CA PRO A 188 -1.37 6.19 26.11
C PRO A 188 0.06 6.75 26.09
N HIS A 189 0.19 8.08 26.05
CA HIS A 189 1.45 8.77 25.75
C HIS A 189 2.62 8.39 26.68
N ASN A 190 2.33 7.88 27.89
CA ASN A 190 3.30 7.39 28.88
C ASN A 190 3.90 6.00 28.53
N GLN A 191 3.21 5.19 27.73
CA GLN A 191 3.67 3.88 27.26
C GLN A 191 4.60 4.01 26.04
N ILE A 192 4.38 5.02 25.18
CA ILE A 192 5.24 5.31 24.02
C ILE A 192 6.67 5.65 24.47
N GLU A 193 6.83 6.45 25.53
CA GLU A 193 8.17 6.78 26.06
C GLU A 193 8.86 5.60 26.75
N LYS A 194 8.10 4.67 27.35
CA LYS A 194 8.63 3.40 27.87
C LYS A 194 9.16 2.52 26.73
N ILE A 195 8.40 2.38 25.65
CA ILE A 195 8.81 1.60 24.47
C ILE A 195 10.05 2.22 23.82
N ARG A 196 10.08 3.55 23.64
CA ARG A 196 11.25 4.27 23.09
C ARG A 196 12.49 4.13 23.96
N ARG A 197 12.38 4.16 25.29
CA ARG A 197 13.50 3.91 26.22
C ARG A 197 14.01 2.48 26.12
N ALA A 198 13.11 1.48 26.09
CA ALA A 198 13.49 0.08 25.97
C ALA A 198 14.22 -0.19 24.63
N HIS A 199 13.75 0.42 23.54
CA HIS A 199 14.38 0.27 22.23
C HIS A 199 15.76 0.95 22.16
N ARG A 200 15.91 2.16 22.71
CA ARG A 200 17.23 2.84 22.82
C ARG A 200 18.22 2.06 23.68
N SER A 201 17.77 1.46 24.77
CA SER A 201 18.63 0.66 25.65
C SER A 201 19.12 -0.62 24.96
N LYS A 202 18.25 -1.30 24.21
CA LYS A 202 18.63 -2.49 23.42
C LYS A 202 19.57 -2.14 22.26
N LEU A 203 19.33 -1.02 21.58
CA LEU A 203 20.18 -0.57 20.47
C LEU A 203 21.58 -0.18 20.96
N LYS A 204 21.68 0.48 22.12
CA LYS A 204 22.97 0.81 22.74
C LYS A 204 23.76 -0.45 23.14
N ALA A 205 23.11 -1.43 23.75
CA ALA A 205 23.74 -2.71 24.11
C ALA A 205 24.18 -3.55 22.90
N TYR A 206 23.61 -3.32 21.72
CA TYR A 206 24.01 -3.97 20.47
C TYR A 206 25.21 -3.29 19.80
N LEU A 207 25.34 -1.96 19.95
CA LEU A 207 26.43 -1.16 19.39
C LEU A 207 27.69 -1.15 20.28
N ASP A 208 27.54 -1.43 21.58
CA ASP A 208 28.63 -1.55 22.55
C ASP A 208 29.26 -2.97 22.59
N ARG A 209 28.94 -3.85 21.63
CA ARG A 209 29.53 -5.19 21.42
C ARG A 209 30.31 -5.25 20.11
#